data_AF-A0A525VP40-F1
#
_entry.id   AF-A0A525VP40-F1
#
_cell.length_a   1.000
_cell.length_b   1.000
_cell.length_c   1.000
_cell.angle_alpha   90.00
_cell.angle_beta   90.00
_cell.angle_gamma   90.00
#
_symmetry.space_group_name_H-M   'P 1'
#
loop_
_entity.id
_entity.type
_entity.pdbx_description
1 polymer ?
#
loop_
_entity_poly.entity_id
_entity_poly.type
_entity_poly.pdbx_seq_one_letter_code
_entity_poly.pdbx_strand_id
1 'polypeptide(L)' 'MKLSKKSEYGLRALLELTLVHGKATLQRHHIATRQHIPIEFLEQILLALKRAGLLSSRRGAKGGYALIKS' A
#
# COMPACT_ATOMS: atom_id res chain seq x y z
N MET A 1 17.42 -4.50 -16.47
CA MET A 1 17.08 -3.65 -15.30
C MET A 1 16.85 -4.55 -14.10
N LYS A 2 17.53 -4.35 -12.96
CA LYS A 2 17.25 -5.09 -11.72
C LYS A 2 16.28 -4.26 -10.88
N LEU A 3 15.07 -4.77 -10.64
CA LEU A 3 14.13 -4.15 -9.73
C LEU A 3 14.61 -4.40 -8.29
N SER A 4 14.65 -3.36 -7.45
CA SER A 4 14.93 -3.56 -6.03
C SER A 4 13.72 -4.18 -5.34
N LYS A 5 13.92 -4.94 -4.25
CA LYS A 5 12.83 -5.51 -3.44
C LYS A 5 11.82 -4.44 -3.02
N LYS A 6 12.29 -3.23 -2.71
CA LYS A 6 11.42 -2.08 -2.36
C LYS A 6 10.48 -1.71 -3.50
N SER A 7 10.96 -1.71 -4.73
CA SER A 7 10.17 -1.40 -5.92
C SER A 7 9.17 -2.52 -6.23
N GLU A 8 9.60 -3.77 -6.11
CA GLU A 8 8.75 -4.94 -6.30
C GLU A 8 7.60 -4.98 -5.27
N TYR A 9 7.92 -4.83 -3.99
CA TYR A 9 6.92 -4.73 -2.92
C TYR A 9 6.02 -3.51 -3.07
N GLY A 10 6.54 -2.39 -3.56
CA GLY A 10 5.75 -1.21 -3.92
C GLY A 10 4.69 -1.51 -4.97
N LEU A 11 5.08 -2.18 -6.06
CA LEU A 11 4.14 -2.58 -7.11
C LEU A 11 3.09 -3.56 -6.60
N ARG A 12 3.50 -4.58 -5.83
CA ARG A 12 2.56 -5.54 -5.21
C ARG A 12 1.56 -4.86 -4.29
N ALA A 13 2.01 -3.93 -3.46
CA ALA A 13 1.14 -3.16 -2.57
C ALA A 13 0.17 -2.26 -3.35
N LEU A 14 0.64 -1.61 -4.43
CA LEU A 14 -0.22 -0.80 -5.30
C LEU A 14 -1.28 -1.67 -5.99
N LEU A 15 -0.91 -2.83 -6.54
CA LEU A 15 -1.86 -3.77 -7.14
C LEU A 15 -2.94 -4.18 -6.14
N GLU A 16 -2.57 -4.54 -4.91
CA GLU A 16 -3.55 -4.87 -3.87
C GLU A 16 -4.52 -3.70 -3.60
N LEU A 17 -4.02 -2.48 -3.60
CA LEU A 17 -4.83 -1.26 -3.42
C LEU A 17 -5.72 -0.95 -4.61
N THR A 18 -5.34 -1.33 -5.84
CA THR A 18 -6.21 -1.18 -7.03
C THR A 18 -7.43 -2.10 -6.96
N LEU A 19 -7.29 -3.30 -6.42
CA LEU A 19 -8.40 -4.28 -6.30
C LEU A 19 -9.53 -3.80 -5.40
N VAL A 20 -9.23 -2.89 -4.46
CA VAL A 20 -10.20 -2.30 -3.53
C VAL A 20 -10.54 -0.84 -3.86
N HIS A 21 -10.03 -0.31 -4.98
CA HIS A 21 -10.20 1.08 -5.35
C HIS A 21 -11.68 1.48 -5.40
N GLY A 22 -12.00 2.64 -4.81
CA GLY A 22 -13.37 3.18 -4.74
C GLY A 22 -14.31 2.51 -3.73
N LYS A 23 -13.93 1.38 -3.12
CA LYS A 23 -14.81 0.62 -2.21
C LYS A 23 -14.39 0.72 -0.75
N ALA A 24 -13.10 0.66 -0.45
CA ALA A 24 -12.60 0.64 0.92
C ALA A 24 -11.14 1.08 1.06
N THR A 25 -10.73 1.38 2.29
CA THR A 25 -9.32 1.49 2.67
C THR A 25 -8.80 0.13 3.15
N LEU A 26 -7.58 -0.23 2.74
CA LEU A 26 -6.91 -1.45 3.19
C LEU A 26 -5.92 -1.16 4.32
N GLN A 27 -6.00 -1.95 5.38
CA GLN A 27 -5.04 -1.86 6.48
C GLN A 27 -3.69 -2.46 6.05
N ARG A 28 -2.60 -1.83 6.50
CA ARG A 28 -1.23 -2.27 6.17
C ARG A 28 -0.97 -3.74 6.52
N HIS A 29 -1.55 -4.26 7.62
CA HIS A 29 -1.39 -5.66 7.99
C HIS A 29 -2.06 -6.61 6.98
N HIS A 30 -3.22 -6.24 6.43
CA HIS A 30 -3.87 -7.04 5.38
C HIS A 30 -3.02 -7.09 4.12
N ILE A 31 -2.46 -5.96 3.70
CA ILE A 31 -1.57 -5.89 2.53
C ILE A 31 -0.31 -6.72 2.79
N ALA A 32 0.31 -6.58 3.97
CA ALA A 32 1.49 -7.34 4.37
C ALA A 32 1.27 -8.85 4.33
N THR A 33 0.17 -9.33 4.92
CA THR A 33 -0.17 -10.76 4.94
C THR A 33 -0.47 -11.29 3.54
N ARG A 34 -1.29 -10.59 2.75
CA ARG A 34 -1.69 -11.05 1.41
C ARG A 34 -0.52 -11.10 0.42
N GLN A 35 0.31 -10.06 0.45
CA GLN A 35 1.44 -9.92 -0.48
C GLN A 35 2.74 -10.52 0.06
N HIS A 36 2.71 -11.11 1.27
CA HIS A 36 3.86 -11.70 1.95
C HIS A 36 5.03 -10.71 2.07
N ILE A 37 4.71 -9.47 2.45
CA ILE A 37 5.67 -8.38 2.60
C ILE A 37 5.90 -8.13 4.10
N PRO A 38 7.16 -8.08 4.58
CA PRO A 38 7.44 -7.69 5.96
C PRO A 38 6.82 -6.32 6.29
N ILE A 39 6.07 -6.24 7.38
CA ILE A 39 5.22 -5.08 7.67
C ILE A 39 6.00 -3.78 7.83
N GLU A 40 7.20 -3.83 8.40
CA GLU A 40 8.10 -2.68 8.55
C GLU A 40 8.55 -2.14 7.18
N PHE A 41 8.83 -3.04 6.25
CA PHE A 41 9.22 -2.69 4.88
C PHE A 41 8.04 -2.08 4.12
N LEU A 42 6.87 -2.68 4.28
CA LEU A 42 5.64 -2.17 3.68
C LEU A 42 5.30 -0.77 4.22
N GLU A 43 5.51 -0.50 5.50
CA GLU A 43 5.25 0.81 6.08
C GLU A 43 6.10 1.91 5.45
N GLN A 44 7.40 1.64 5.24
CA GLN A 44 8.28 2.57 4.53
C GLN A 44 7.83 2.81 3.08
N ILE A 45 7.37 1.76 2.40
CA ILE A 45 6.87 1.83 1.03
C ILE A 45 5.58 2.65 0.95
N LEU A 46 4.59 2.33 1.78
CA LEU A 46 3.31 3.04 1.81
C LEU A 46 3.48 4.50 2.19
N LEU A 47 4.41 4.82 3.10
CA LEU A 47 4.76 6.19 3.44
C LEU A 47 5.38 6.93 2.25
N ALA A 48 6.28 6.29 1.49
CA ALA A 48 6.87 6.89 0.31
C ALA A 48 5.82 7.16 -0.78
N LEU A 49 4.92 6.21 -1.04
CA LEU A 49 3.83 6.35 -2.00
C LEU A 49 2.80 7.42 -1.57
N LYS A 50 2.51 7.52 -0.28
CA LYS A 50 1.69 8.60 0.30
C LYS A 50 2.34 9.97 0.09
N ARG A 51 3.64 10.09 0.38
CA ARG A 51 4.39 11.34 0.17
C ARG A 51 4.45 11.74 -1.31
N ALA A 52 4.47 10.77 -2.21
CA ALA A 52 4.39 10.99 -3.66
C ALA A 52 2.97 11.36 -4.15
N GLY A 53 1.96 11.44 -3.26
CA GLY A 53 0.59 11.78 -3.64
C GLY A 53 -0.17 10.66 -4.36
N LEU A 54 0.30 9.41 -4.27
CA LEU A 54 -0.37 8.26 -4.88
C LEU A 54 -1.40 7.63 -3.94
N LEU A 55 -1.14 7.68 -2.63
CA LEU A 55 -1.99 7.08 -1.60
C LEU A 55 -2.53 8.10 -0.62
N SER A 56 -3.80 7.94 -0.24
CA SER A 56 -4.41 8.55 0.93
C SER A 56 -4.39 7.57 2.10
N SER A 57 -4.39 8.09 3.32
CA SER A 57 -4.49 7.29 4.53
C SER A 57 -5.61 7.80 5.43
N ARG A 58 -6.45 6.91 5.95
CA ARG A 58 -7.49 7.23 6.92
C ARG A 58 -7.15 6.62 8.28
N ARG A 59 -7.32 7.38 9.37
CA ARG A 59 -7.13 6.89 10.75
C ARG A 59 -8.39 6.21 11.29
N GLY A 60 -8.25 5.36 12.29
CA GLY A 60 -9.35 4.69 13.01
C GLY A 60 -9.42 3.17 12.78
N ALA A 61 -10.35 2.50 13.48
CA ALA A 61 -10.51 1.03 13.45
C ALA A 61 -10.84 0.46 12.05
N LYS A 62 -11.47 1.26 11.19
CA LYS A 62 -11.71 0.96 9.76
C LYS A 62 -10.81 1.80 8.83
N GLY A 63 -9.72 2.35 9.36
CA GLY A 63 -8.75 3.13 8.62
C GLY A 63 -7.85 2.25 7.74
N GLY A 64 -6.90 2.88 7.05
CA GLY A 64 -6.00 2.19 6.13
C GLY A 64 -5.50 3.10 5.02
N TYR A 65 -4.99 2.50 3.96
CA TYR A 65 -4.51 3.15 2.75
C TYR A 65 -5.50 2.95 1.61
N ALA A 66 -5.63 3.95 0.74
CA ALA A 66 -6.38 3.88 -0.50
C ALA A 66 -5.66 4.69 -1.58
N LEU A 67 -5.84 4.32 -2.85
CA LEU A 67 -5.34 5.12 -3.98
C LEU A 67 -6.09 6.44 -4.07
N ILE A 68 -5.37 7.53 -4.36
CA ILE A 68 -5.97 8.88 -4.51
C ILE A 68 -6.73 9.01 -5.84
N LYS A 69 -6.19 8.40 -6.90
CA LYS A 69 -6.77 8.38 -8.25
C LYS A 69 -6.28 7.15 -8.99
N SER A 70 -7.09 6.67 -9.93
CA SER A 70 -6.77 5.63 -10.91
C SER A 70 -6.93 6.17 -12.31
#